data_AF-A0A7J9Q209-F1
#
_entry.id   AF-A0A7J9Q209-F1
#
_cell.length_a   1.000
_cell.length_b   1.000
_cell.length_c   1.000
_cell.angle_alpha   90.00
_cell.angle_beta   90.00
_cell.angle_gamma   90.00
#
_symmetry.space_group_name_H-M   'P 1'
#
loop_
_entity.id
_entity.type
_entity.pdbx_description
1 polymer ?
#
loop_
_entity_poly.entity_id
_entity_poly.type
_entity_poly.pdbx_seq_one_letter_code
_entity_poly.pdbx_strand_id
1 'polypeptide(L)'
;MAPWVNFQPWQQTPAPLGAGSFPTSCKHLFTFPCLQYLMPERYEIIDHTADIAIRTSGSNLNQAFENAAYALFDTMCDASTVRPLKVKKVEIESEDMEQLLVDWLSRLLFICDVDDMLYSEFEVTITGTTLKATMKGEKLDADRHQLKTDIKAITYHMLEVNTDTNTVQVLFDI
;
A
#
# COMPACT_ATOMS: atom_id res chain seq x y z
N MET A 1 22.55 38.25 46.38
CA MET A 1 21.54 39.05 45.65
C MET A 1 20.84 38.15 44.66
N ALA A 2 19.64 37.67 45.00
CA ALA A 2 18.59 37.38 44.01
C ALA A 2 17.94 38.75 43.62
N PRO A 3 16.86 38.88 42.80
CA PRO A 3 15.93 37.82 42.34
C PRO A 3 15.25 38.02 40.94
N TRP A 4 14.34 37.08 40.62
CA TRP A 4 13.12 37.13 39.74
C TRP A 4 13.26 36.72 38.25
N VAL A 5 12.43 35.86 37.60
CA VAL A 5 11.12 35.20 37.89
C VAL A 5 10.87 33.97 36.97
N ASN A 6 10.21 32.95 37.57
CA ASN A 6 9.31 31.85 37.12
C ASN A 6 9.00 31.58 35.63
N PHE A 7 8.85 30.29 35.28
CA PHE A 7 7.54 29.64 34.99
C PHE A 7 7.65 28.10 35.12
N GLN A 8 6.59 27.46 35.64
CA GLN A 8 6.52 26.08 36.16
C GLN A 8 5.78 25.10 35.19
N PRO A 9 5.62 23.79 35.52
CA PRO A 9 5.84 22.65 34.61
C PRO A 9 4.56 22.00 34.03
N TRP A 10 4.73 21.26 32.93
CA TRP A 10 3.71 20.35 32.39
C TRP A 10 3.77 18.97 33.07
N GLN A 11 2.86 18.73 34.01
CA GLN A 11 2.42 17.39 34.43
C GLN A 11 0.98 17.19 33.96
N GLN A 12 0.72 16.18 33.11
CA GLN A 12 -0.57 15.49 33.06
C GLN A 12 -0.36 14.01 32.73
N THR A 13 -0.62 13.15 33.72
CA THR A 13 -0.79 11.70 33.58
C THR A 13 -2.26 11.38 33.29
N PRO A 14 -2.61 10.42 32.42
CA PRO A 14 -3.98 9.91 32.37
C PRO A 14 -4.24 8.85 33.46
N ALA A 15 -5.39 9.00 34.12
CA ALA A 15 -5.95 8.15 35.18
C ALA A 15 -6.54 6.82 34.64
N PRO A 16 -6.74 5.78 35.48
CA PRO A 16 -7.26 4.48 35.06
C PRO A 16 -8.80 4.48 34.95
N LEU A 17 -9.34 3.89 33.87
CA LEU A 17 -10.78 3.69 33.70
C LEU A 17 -11.22 2.35 34.34
N GLY A 18 -12.08 2.46 35.34
CA GLY A 18 -12.69 1.37 36.07
C GLY A 18 -13.85 0.68 35.33
N ALA A 19 -14.15 -0.52 35.84
CA ALA A 19 -15.24 -1.38 35.41
C ALA A 19 -16.63 -0.75 35.60
N GLY A 20 -17.49 -0.91 34.60
CA GLY A 20 -18.91 -0.54 34.62
C GLY A 20 -19.76 -1.66 34.02
N SER A 21 -20.72 -2.10 34.80
CA SER A 21 -21.72 -3.16 34.58
C SER A 21 -22.61 -2.97 33.34
N PHE A 22 -22.89 -4.06 32.63
CA PHE A 22 -23.91 -4.15 31.59
C PHE A 22 -25.33 -4.19 32.18
N PRO A 23 -26.27 -3.37 31.68
CA PRO A 23 -27.69 -3.71 31.75
C PRO A 23 -28.20 -4.26 30.41
N THR A 24 -29.01 -5.30 30.58
CA THR A 24 -29.76 -6.07 29.59
C THR A 24 -30.87 -5.23 28.96
N SER A 25 -31.21 -5.56 27.70
CA SER A 25 -32.45 -5.20 26.99
C SER A 25 -32.57 -3.78 26.42
N CYS A 26 -32.38 -3.68 25.09
CA CYS A 26 -33.23 -2.84 24.25
C CYS A 26 -33.31 -3.43 22.83
N LYS A 27 -34.53 -3.77 22.42
CA LYS A 27 -34.88 -4.30 21.10
C LYS A 27 -35.17 -3.13 20.17
N HIS A 28 -34.64 -3.23 18.95
CA HIS A 28 -34.97 -2.42 17.76
C HIS A 28 -34.61 -0.93 17.81
N LEU A 29 -33.70 -0.53 16.90
CA LEU A 29 -33.91 0.42 15.80
C LEU A 29 -32.53 0.81 15.19
N PHE A 30 -32.42 0.68 13.87
CA PHE A 30 -31.62 1.49 12.93
C PHE A 30 -30.08 1.58 13.05
N THR A 31 -29.42 1.27 11.92
CA THR A 31 -28.22 1.89 11.33
C THR A 31 -27.34 2.76 12.24
N PHE A 32 -26.05 2.44 12.35
CA PHE A 32 -24.94 3.23 11.78
C PHE A 32 -23.62 2.41 11.80
N PRO A 33 -22.70 2.68 10.86
CA PRO A 33 -21.47 1.97 10.57
C PRO A 33 -20.35 2.49 11.46
N CYS A 34 -19.62 1.63 12.15
CA CYS A 34 -18.40 2.08 12.83
C CYS A 34 -17.55 0.90 13.26
N LEU A 35 -17.18 0.06 12.31
CA LEU A 35 -15.99 -0.77 12.48
C LEU A 35 -15.32 -0.85 11.11
N GLN A 36 -15.02 0.33 10.55
CA GLN A 36 -13.97 0.46 9.54
C GLN A 36 -12.67 0.19 10.30
N TYR A 37 -12.37 -1.10 10.34
CA TYR A 37 -11.22 -1.71 10.92
C TYR A 37 -10.01 -0.93 10.42
N LEU A 38 -9.33 -0.22 11.33
CA LEU A 38 -8.04 0.43 11.10
C LEU A 38 -6.99 -0.67 10.86
N MET A 39 -7.11 -1.39 9.75
CA MET A 39 -5.93 -1.81 9.02
C MET A 39 -5.39 -0.53 8.41
N PRO A 40 -4.12 -0.16 8.60
CA PRO A 40 -3.53 0.87 7.74
C PRO A 40 -3.78 0.37 6.31
N GLU A 41 -4.62 1.09 5.56
CA GLU A 41 -4.87 0.75 4.16
C GLU A 41 -3.50 0.72 3.50
N ARG A 42 -3.13 -0.44 2.93
CA ARG A 42 -1.79 -0.64 2.34
C ARG A 42 -1.52 0.40 1.26
N TYR A 43 -2.59 0.92 0.67
CA TYR A 43 -2.59 1.95 -0.34
C TYR A 43 -3.90 2.75 -0.30
N GLU A 44 -3.84 3.99 -0.74
CA GLU A 44 -4.94 4.92 -0.97
C GLU A 44 -5.13 5.08 -2.49
N ILE A 45 -6.34 4.86 -2.99
CA ILE A 45 -6.70 5.18 -4.38
C ILE A 45 -7.21 6.61 -4.41
N ILE A 46 -6.54 7.46 -5.20
CA ILE A 46 -6.94 8.83 -5.46
C ILE A 46 -7.60 8.82 -6.84
N ASP A 47 -8.92 8.88 -6.84
CA ASP A 47 -9.74 8.83 -8.06
C ASP A 47 -9.53 10.11 -8.88
N HIS A 48 -8.91 9.96 -10.05
CA HIS A 48 -8.80 11.03 -11.05
C HIS A 48 -9.73 10.71 -12.21
N THR A 49 -10.34 11.74 -12.79
CA THR A 49 -11.47 11.61 -13.73
C THR A 49 -11.21 10.75 -14.99
N ALA A 50 -9.96 10.34 -15.26
CA ALA A 50 -9.59 9.45 -16.36
C ALA A 50 -8.47 8.44 -16.02
N ASP A 51 -7.83 8.55 -14.85
CA ASP A 51 -6.63 7.80 -14.47
C ASP A 51 -6.75 7.34 -13.02
N ILE A 52 -5.99 6.32 -12.62
CA ILE A 52 -5.99 5.85 -11.23
C ILE A 52 -4.69 6.26 -10.57
N ALA A 53 -4.73 7.22 -9.65
CA ALA A 53 -3.57 7.50 -8.80
C ALA A 53 -3.60 6.59 -7.57
N ILE A 54 -2.44 6.03 -7.24
CA ILE A 54 -2.27 5.23 -6.04
C ILE A 54 -1.16 5.84 -5.21
N ARG A 55 -1.47 6.05 -3.93
CA ARG A 55 -0.48 6.40 -2.92
C ARG A 55 -0.31 5.25 -1.95
N THR A 56 0.92 4.81 -1.70
CA THR A 56 1.19 3.76 -0.72
C THR A 56 2.18 4.25 0.32
N SER A 57 2.10 3.67 1.52
CA SER A 57 2.99 3.97 2.62
C SER A 57 3.49 2.66 3.23
N GLY A 58 4.67 2.71 3.83
CA GLY A 58 5.25 1.57 4.52
C GLY A 58 6.05 2.00 5.74
N SER A 59 6.39 1.03 6.58
CA SER A 59 7.32 1.22 7.71
C SER A 59 8.71 1.60 7.19
N ASN A 60 9.07 1.08 6.01
CA ASN A 60 10.30 1.35 5.29
C ASN A 60 9.97 1.57 3.81
N LEU A 61 10.88 2.21 3.07
CA LEU A 61 10.76 2.40 1.63
C LEU A 61 10.55 1.10 0.86
N ASN A 62 11.22 0.02 1.25
CA ASN A 62 11.02 -1.32 0.69
C ASN A 62 9.55 -1.75 0.78
N GLN A 63 8.93 -1.55 1.94
CA GLN A 63 7.53 -1.91 2.16
C GLN A 63 6.58 -1.00 1.36
N ALA A 64 6.93 0.26 1.15
CA ALA A 64 6.16 1.13 0.26
C ALA A 64 6.18 0.61 -1.18
N PHE A 65 7.32 0.15 -1.69
CA PHE A 65 7.44 -0.46 -3.02
C PHE A 65 6.70 -1.81 -3.12
N GLU A 66 6.71 -2.62 -2.05
CA GLU A 66 5.89 -3.84 -1.95
C GLU A 66 4.39 -3.53 -2.00
N ASN A 67 3.96 -2.51 -1.25
CA ASN A 67 2.56 -2.11 -1.22
C ASN A 67 2.11 -1.51 -2.56
N ALA A 68 2.98 -0.77 -3.26
CA ALA A 68 2.71 -0.28 -4.60
C ALA A 68 2.52 -1.43 -5.61
N ALA A 69 3.38 -2.46 -5.54
CA ALA A 69 3.21 -3.67 -6.35
C ALA A 69 1.89 -4.38 -6.04
N TYR A 70 1.57 -4.55 -4.75
CA TYR A 70 0.30 -5.15 -4.34
C TYR A 70 -0.90 -4.34 -4.87
N ALA A 71 -0.86 -3.01 -4.76
CA ALA A 71 -1.93 -2.13 -5.20
C ALA A 71 -2.15 -2.21 -6.73
N LEU A 72 -1.08 -2.34 -7.51
CA LEU A 72 -1.17 -2.56 -8.95
C LEU A 72 -1.99 -3.83 -9.26
N PHE A 73 -1.62 -4.96 -8.67
CA PHE A 73 -2.35 -6.22 -8.90
C PHE A 73 -3.77 -6.18 -8.34
N ASP A 74 -3.99 -5.55 -7.19
CA ASP A 74 -5.31 -5.45 -6.55
C ASP A 74 -6.29 -4.53 -7.33
N THR A 75 -5.72 -3.58 -8.08
CA THR A 75 -6.46 -2.72 -9.02
C THR A 75 -6.84 -3.50 -10.29
N MET A 76 -5.91 -4.31 -10.82
CA MET A 76 -6.18 -5.12 -12.02
C MET A 76 -7.13 -6.28 -11.74
N CYS A 77 -6.93 -6.98 -10.62
CA CYS A 77 -7.67 -8.18 -10.23
C CYS A 77 -7.78 -8.24 -8.70
N ASP A 78 -8.66 -9.07 -8.14
CA ASP A 78 -8.66 -9.27 -6.68
C ASP A 78 -7.39 -10.03 -6.22
N ALA A 79 -6.37 -9.29 -5.75
CA ALA A 79 -5.08 -9.87 -5.37
C ALA A 79 -5.20 -10.84 -4.18
N SER A 80 -6.27 -10.75 -3.38
CA SER A 80 -6.53 -11.67 -2.28
C SER A 80 -6.88 -13.09 -2.73
N THR A 81 -7.31 -13.25 -3.99
CA THR A 81 -7.69 -14.56 -4.57
C THR A 81 -6.51 -15.34 -5.14
N VAL A 82 -5.36 -14.66 -5.33
CA VAL A 82 -4.14 -15.18 -5.95
C VAL A 82 -3.31 -15.95 -4.92
N ARG A 83 -3.00 -17.21 -5.23
CA ARG A 83 -2.21 -18.08 -4.35
C ARG A 83 -0.71 -17.93 -4.61
N PRO A 84 0.12 -17.83 -3.57
CA PRO A 84 1.58 -17.67 -3.69
C PRO A 84 2.28 -19.02 -3.99
N LEU A 85 2.04 -19.60 -5.17
CA LEU A 85 2.53 -20.96 -5.52
C LEU A 85 3.88 -20.96 -6.25
N LYS A 86 4.05 -20.06 -7.22
CA LYS A 86 5.26 -19.93 -8.03
C LYS A 86 6.06 -18.73 -7.57
N VAL A 87 7.35 -18.93 -7.34
CA VAL A 87 8.28 -17.88 -6.96
C VAL A 87 8.99 -17.36 -8.22
N LYS A 88 9.00 -16.04 -8.42
CA LYS A 88 9.80 -15.38 -9.45
C LYS A 88 10.68 -14.33 -8.79
N LYS A 89 11.93 -14.25 -9.23
CA LYS A 89 12.90 -13.25 -8.78
C LYS A 89 13.18 -12.29 -9.92
N VAL A 90 13.29 -11.01 -9.58
CA VAL A 90 13.51 -9.92 -10.51
C VAL A 90 14.49 -8.94 -9.89
N GLU A 91 15.37 -8.42 -10.73
CA GLU A 91 16.38 -7.44 -10.37
C GLU A 91 16.32 -6.31 -11.39
N ILE A 92 16.25 -5.08 -10.89
CA ILE A 92 16.11 -3.85 -11.67
C ILE A 92 17.13 -2.85 -11.15
N GLU A 93 17.74 -2.13 -12.06
CA GLU A 93 18.66 -1.03 -11.77
C GLU A 93 18.22 0.16 -12.62
N SER A 94 18.11 1.32 -11.97
CA SER A 94 17.66 2.56 -12.60
C SER A 94 18.58 3.72 -12.17
N GLU A 95 18.42 4.88 -12.80
CA GLU A 95 19.26 6.05 -12.49
C GLU A 95 18.85 6.70 -11.17
N ASP A 96 17.56 6.74 -10.88
CA ASP A 96 16.96 7.40 -9.71
C ASP A 96 15.85 6.55 -9.07
N MET A 97 15.49 6.88 -7.82
CA MET A 97 14.45 6.18 -7.05
C MET A 97 13.06 6.25 -7.68
N GLU A 98 12.74 7.38 -8.31
CA GLU A 98 11.49 7.59 -9.03
C GLU A 98 11.41 6.70 -10.27
N GLN A 99 12.49 6.69 -11.07
CA GLN A 99 12.60 5.79 -12.22
C GLN A 99 12.54 4.32 -11.78
N LEU A 100 13.20 3.97 -10.66
CA LEU A 100 13.19 2.63 -10.10
C LEU A 100 11.77 2.15 -9.77
N LEU A 101 10.90 3.04 -9.28
CA LEU A 101 9.49 2.73 -9.02
C LEU A 101 8.71 2.48 -10.31
N VAL A 102 8.89 3.34 -11.32
CA VAL A 102 8.21 3.18 -12.61
C VAL A 102 8.68 1.89 -13.29
N ASP A 103 9.99 1.67 -13.39
CA ASP A 103 10.56 0.45 -13.98
C ASP A 103 10.08 -0.80 -13.23
N TRP A 104 9.98 -0.71 -11.91
CA TRP A 104 9.44 -1.79 -11.08
C TRP A 104 8.01 -2.15 -11.44
N LEU A 105 7.11 -1.17 -11.45
CA LEU A 105 5.69 -1.41 -11.73
C LEU A 105 5.46 -1.79 -13.21
N SER A 106 6.20 -1.18 -14.14
CA SER A 106 6.17 -1.55 -15.56
C SER A 106 6.67 -2.97 -15.79
N ARG A 107 7.68 -3.43 -15.04
CA ARG A 107 8.14 -4.83 -15.09
C ARG A 107 7.03 -5.79 -14.66
N LEU A 108 6.30 -5.46 -13.59
CA LEU A 108 5.19 -6.27 -13.10
C LEU A 108 4.08 -6.38 -14.14
N LEU A 109 3.69 -5.24 -14.71
CA LEU A 109 2.67 -5.17 -15.76
C LEU A 109 3.08 -6.02 -16.97
N PHE A 110 4.31 -5.86 -17.45
CA PHE A 110 4.84 -6.67 -18.55
C PHE A 110 4.81 -8.18 -18.26
N ILE A 111 5.16 -8.59 -17.03
CA ILE A 111 5.12 -10.02 -16.66
C ILE A 111 3.67 -10.52 -16.62
N CYS A 112 2.73 -9.71 -16.14
CA CYS A 112 1.31 -10.05 -16.14
C CYS A 112 0.81 -10.28 -17.57
N ASP A 113 1.10 -9.35 -18.48
CA ASP A 113 0.63 -9.39 -19.87
C ASP A 113 1.24 -10.51 -20.71
N VAL A 114 2.53 -10.81 -20.49
CA VAL A 114 3.26 -11.81 -21.30
C VAL A 114 3.12 -13.23 -20.76
N ASP A 115 3.21 -13.39 -19.43
CA ASP A 115 3.21 -14.72 -18.83
C ASP A 115 1.81 -15.16 -18.32
N ASP A 116 0.80 -14.27 -18.38
CA ASP A 116 -0.49 -14.42 -17.71
C ASP A 116 -0.31 -14.79 -16.23
N MET A 117 0.59 -14.11 -15.52
CA MET A 117 0.96 -14.45 -14.13
C MET A 117 0.55 -13.34 -13.18
N LEU A 118 -0.25 -13.69 -12.17
CA LEU A 118 -0.65 -12.80 -11.08
C LEU A 118 0.18 -13.08 -9.84
N TYR A 119 0.46 -12.04 -9.05
CA TYR A 119 1.26 -12.15 -7.83
C TYR A 119 0.53 -11.49 -6.65
N SER A 120 0.66 -12.09 -5.47
CA SER A 120 0.03 -11.60 -4.22
C SER A 120 1.02 -11.33 -3.09
N GLU A 121 2.18 -11.97 -3.11
CA GLU A 121 3.26 -11.69 -2.16
C GLU A 121 4.45 -11.06 -2.87
N PHE A 122 4.95 -9.98 -2.30
CA PHE A 122 6.13 -9.26 -2.77
C PHE A 122 7.08 -9.07 -1.60
N GLU A 123 8.35 -9.37 -1.81
CA GLU A 123 9.44 -9.08 -0.89
C GLU A 123 10.48 -8.28 -1.67
N VAL A 124 10.64 -7.01 -1.32
CA VAL A 124 11.48 -6.06 -2.05
C VAL A 124 12.66 -5.65 -1.18
N THR A 125 13.84 -5.63 -1.77
CA THR A 125 15.07 -5.13 -1.16
C THR A 125 15.67 -4.07 -2.08
N ILE A 126 15.70 -2.84 -1.60
CA ILE A 126 16.30 -1.71 -2.30
C ILE A 126 17.71 -1.47 -1.73
N THR A 127 18.70 -1.27 -2.60
CA THR A 127 20.07 -0.93 -2.21
C THR A 127 20.61 0.12 -3.18
N GLY A 128 20.68 1.38 -2.74
CA GLY A 128 20.97 2.49 -3.64
C GLY A 128 19.86 2.64 -4.67
N THR A 129 20.21 2.51 -5.95
CA THR A 129 19.27 2.55 -7.09
C THR A 129 19.00 1.17 -7.70
N THR A 130 19.37 0.10 -6.98
CA THR A 130 19.09 -1.29 -7.37
C THR A 130 17.96 -1.86 -6.54
N LEU A 131 16.98 -2.47 -7.20
CA LEU A 131 15.86 -3.17 -6.59
C LEU A 131 15.95 -4.66 -6.88
N LYS A 132 15.92 -5.48 -5.83
CA LYS A 132 15.76 -6.93 -5.92
C LYS A 132 14.43 -7.31 -5.31
N ALA A 133 13.57 -7.98 -6.08
CA ALA A 133 12.30 -8.44 -5.57
C ALA A 133 12.11 -9.94 -5.77
N THR A 134 11.51 -10.57 -4.77
CA THR A 134 10.99 -11.92 -4.83
C THR A 134 9.47 -11.84 -4.78
N MET A 135 8.81 -12.42 -5.77
CA MET A 135 7.36 -12.36 -5.93
C MET A 135 6.81 -13.77 -5.92
N LYS A 136 5.66 -13.98 -5.29
CA LYS A 136 4.95 -15.27 -5.32
C LYS A 136 3.54 -15.10 -5.85
N GLY A 137 3.16 -16.03 -6.71
CA GLY A 137 1.92 -15.91 -7.46
C GLY A 137 1.49 -17.20 -8.16
N GLU A 138 0.46 -17.10 -8.98
CA GLU A 138 -0.05 -18.19 -9.80
C GLU A 138 -0.38 -17.70 -11.20
N LYS A 139 -0.67 -18.65 -12.11
CA LYS A 139 -1.12 -18.29 -13.45
C LYS A 139 -2.55 -17.73 -13.34
N LEU A 140 -2.86 -16.71 -14.11
CA LEU A 140 -4.20 -16.19 -14.30
C LEU A 140 -5.14 -17.35 -14.67
N ASP A 141 -6.19 -17.46 -13.89
CA ASP A 141 -7.27 -18.43 -14.04
C ASP A 141 -8.56 -17.64 -14.21
N ALA A 142 -9.11 -17.63 -15.43
CA ALA A 142 -10.27 -16.83 -15.80
C ALA A 142 -11.56 -17.21 -15.06
N ASP A 143 -11.64 -18.44 -14.51
CA ASP A 143 -12.81 -18.89 -13.75
C ASP A 143 -12.76 -18.41 -12.29
N ARG A 144 -11.56 -18.12 -11.78
CA ARG A 144 -11.34 -17.70 -10.39
C ARG A 144 -11.07 -16.20 -10.25
N HIS A 145 -10.27 -15.63 -11.15
CA HIS A 145 -9.81 -14.25 -11.05
C HIS A 145 -10.71 -13.34 -11.86
N GLN A 146 -11.36 -12.40 -11.19
CA GLN A 146 -12.12 -11.35 -11.85
C GLN A 146 -11.19 -10.18 -12.17
N LEU A 147 -10.97 -9.93 -13.46
CA LEU A 147 -10.29 -8.73 -13.94
C LEU A 147 -11.26 -7.54 -13.81
N LYS A 148 -10.84 -6.50 -13.09
CA LYS A 148 -11.65 -5.30 -12.82
C LYS A 148 -11.28 -4.17 -13.75
N THR A 149 -9.99 -3.89 -13.84
CA THR A 149 -9.43 -2.75 -14.57
C THR A 149 -8.25 -3.22 -15.38
N ASP A 150 -8.17 -2.76 -16.62
CA ASP A 150 -7.00 -2.97 -17.47
C ASP A 150 -6.09 -1.74 -17.33
N ILE A 151 -4.83 -1.95 -16.93
CA ILE A 151 -3.87 -0.86 -16.76
C ILE A 151 -2.94 -0.89 -17.98
N LYS A 152 -2.95 0.16 -18.77
CA LYS A 152 -2.15 0.26 -20.00
C LYS A 152 -0.71 0.64 -19.74
N ALA A 153 -0.49 1.58 -18.82
CA ALA A 153 0.84 2.11 -18.56
C ALA A 153 0.98 2.72 -17.17
N ILE A 154 2.23 2.81 -16.73
CA ILE A 154 2.64 3.55 -15.53
C ILE A 154 3.20 4.89 -16.00
N THR A 155 2.68 5.99 -15.47
CA THR A 155 3.10 7.33 -15.91
C THR A 155 4.05 7.98 -14.91
N TYR A 156 4.93 8.85 -15.42
CA TYR A 156 5.74 9.75 -14.60
C TYR A 156 4.94 10.97 -14.09
N HIS A 157 3.64 11.07 -14.41
CA HIS A 157 2.83 12.21 -14.00
C HIS A 157 2.45 12.07 -12.52
N MET A 158 2.74 13.10 -11.72
CA MET A 158 2.51 13.10 -10.27
C MET A 158 3.18 11.93 -9.51
N LEU A 159 4.28 11.41 -10.08
CA LEU A 159 5.15 10.45 -9.42
C LEU A 159 5.86 11.13 -8.24
N GLU A 160 5.83 10.49 -7.08
CA GLU A 160 6.50 11.00 -5.89
C GLU A 160 7.08 9.83 -5.09
N VAL A 161 8.35 9.94 -4.69
CA VAL A 161 8.99 9.00 -3.76
C VAL A 161 9.56 9.80 -2.60
N ASN A 162 8.90 9.71 -1.45
CA ASN A 162 9.31 10.40 -0.23
C ASN A 162 9.99 9.40 0.72
N THR A 163 11.29 9.58 0.91
CA THR A 163 12.12 8.72 1.78
C THR A 163 12.01 9.07 3.26
N ASP A 164 11.60 10.29 3.61
CA ASP A 164 11.40 10.71 5.00
C ASP A 164 10.12 10.12 5.58
N THR A 165 9.04 10.09 4.79
CA THR A 165 7.75 9.53 5.17
C THR A 165 7.55 8.09 4.72
N ASN A 166 8.49 7.52 3.94
CA ASN A 166 8.38 6.21 3.31
C ASN A 166 7.07 6.04 2.52
N THR A 167 6.73 7.06 1.74
CA THR A 167 5.52 7.08 0.90
C THR A 167 5.87 7.15 -0.56
N VAL A 168 5.11 6.44 -1.39
CA VAL A 168 5.24 6.50 -2.84
C VAL A 168 3.89 6.81 -3.47
N GLN A 169 3.89 7.59 -4.54
CA GLN A 169 2.70 7.91 -5.32
C GLN A 169 2.97 7.67 -6.81
N VAL A 170 2.02 7.05 -7.48
CA VAL A 170 2.10 6.71 -8.90
C VAL A 170 0.73 6.87 -9.55
N LEU A 171 0.71 7.23 -10.83
CA LEU A 171 -0.50 7.35 -11.65
C LEU A 171 -0.50 6.25 -12.73
N PHE A 172 -1.62 5.54 -12.82
CA PHE A 172 -1.88 4.50 -13.81
C PHE A 172 -2.80 5.02 -14.91
N ASP A 173 -2.37 4.80 -16.15
CA ASP A 173 -3.15 5.02 -17.37
C ASP A 173 -3.97 3.76 -17.66
N ILE A 174 -5.30 3.92 -17.83
CA ILE A 174 -6.28 2.82 -17.99
C ILE A 174 -6.88 2.78 -19.39
#